data_AF-A0A3D3ZXP3-F1
#
_entry.id   AF-A0A3D3ZXP3-F1
#
_cell.length_a   1.000
_cell.length_b   1.000
_cell.length_c   1.000
_cell.angle_alpha   90.00
_cell.angle_beta   90.00
_cell.angle_gamma   90.00
#
_symmetry.space_group_name_H-M   'P 1'
#
loop_
_entity.id
_entity.type
_entity.pdbx_description
1 polymer ?
#
loop_
_entity_poly.entity_id
_entity_poly.type
_entity_poly.pdbx_seq_one_letter_code
_entity_poly.pdbx_strand_id
1 'polypeptide(L)'
;MTLAASDAGNLFLSLAAIAGLLILQAVICARDPWAPLNRRFLLGLRVMAMLFAGRALLILSGFEFFRFFILLGAALIPLSVLLLVEGLLRRHAPQGVKFWVVGGTVIFSVLSFWWSNSIDPPRLVGLLTFQLSGFFIGAWLVLTRDKGSLTVAENQTVERLALSLFLLVPFAAADFLMVYLDLPAQISPLGVLFLCWLAVSLGRSQSQHRAPLVSFFAIVLGAGLSGFVVAHMVGMDKDATILTLAVILAAVLVAVLFIEAQTLRTEEQSQTLLRHLAEDRSRDALGFLRGLQVHPLVEGAALIEARQLSDLDTAVLKHIFKVRPVLRRADPPFTDGAEGVHIIHLFKMFNASH
;
A
#
# COMPACT_ATOMS: atom_id res chain seq x y z
N MET A 1 -17.54 1.85 -28.56
CA MET A 1 -17.67 3.20 -28.00
C MET A 1 -16.28 3.69 -27.66
N THR A 2 -15.80 4.75 -28.31
CA THR A 2 -14.55 5.42 -27.91
C THR A 2 -14.88 6.37 -26.76
N LEU A 3 -14.30 6.14 -25.58
CA LEU A 3 -14.46 7.04 -24.44
C LEU A 3 -13.87 8.41 -24.78
N ALA A 4 -14.49 9.48 -24.29
CA ALA A 4 -13.87 10.80 -24.33
C ALA A 4 -12.58 10.79 -23.50
N ALA A 5 -11.62 11.65 -23.84
CA ALA A 5 -10.32 11.68 -23.15
C ALA A 5 -10.46 11.96 -21.65
N SER A 6 -11.43 12.81 -21.27
CA SER A 6 -11.80 13.08 -19.87
C SER A 6 -12.30 11.84 -19.14
N ASP A 7 -13.19 11.07 -19.77
CA ASP A 7 -13.74 9.84 -19.20
C ASP A 7 -12.67 8.77 -19.04
N ALA A 8 -11.79 8.63 -20.04
CA ALA A 8 -10.66 7.70 -19.98
C ALA A 8 -9.68 8.06 -18.85
N GLY A 9 -9.38 9.35 -18.66
CA GLY A 9 -8.54 9.82 -17.56
C GLY A 9 -9.17 9.58 -16.19
N ASN A 10 -10.45 9.94 -16.00
CA ASN A 10 -11.17 9.71 -14.75
C ASN A 10 -11.38 8.21 -14.43
N LEU A 11 -11.55 7.38 -15.46
CA LEU A 11 -11.56 5.93 -15.33
C LEU A 11 -10.20 5.42 -14.85
N PHE A 12 -9.10 5.86 -15.48
CA PHE A 12 -7.75 5.49 -15.05
C PHE A 12 -7.50 5.88 -13.58
N LEU A 13 -7.86 7.10 -13.18
CA LEU A 13 -7.73 7.54 -11.79
C LEU A 13 -8.50 6.64 -10.82
N SER A 14 -9.73 6.25 -11.17
CA SER A 14 -10.54 5.34 -10.36
C SER A 14 -9.89 3.95 -10.24
N LEU A 15 -9.39 3.40 -11.35
CA LEU A 15 -8.70 2.12 -11.38
C LEU A 15 -7.37 2.16 -10.60
N ALA A 16 -6.63 3.27 -10.69
CA ALA A 16 -5.40 3.48 -9.94
C ALA A 16 -5.68 3.49 -8.43
N ALA A 17 -6.73 4.20 -7.97
CA ALA A 17 -7.14 4.17 -6.56
C ALA A 17 -7.52 2.75 -6.10
N ILE A 18 -8.29 1.99 -6.91
CA ILE A 18 -8.61 0.59 -6.61
C ILE A 18 -7.33 -0.24 -6.49
N ALA A 19 -6.39 -0.10 -7.43
CA ALA A 19 -5.12 -0.83 -7.40
C ALA A 19 -4.34 -0.51 -6.11
N GLY A 20 -4.21 0.76 -5.73
CA GLY A 20 -3.55 1.17 -4.48
C GLY A 20 -4.25 0.61 -3.24
N LEU A 21 -5.59 0.60 -3.19
CA LEU A 21 -6.37 0.02 -2.10
C LEU A 21 -6.17 -1.50 -1.99
N LEU A 22 -6.13 -2.21 -3.13
CA LEU A 22 -5.89 -3.66 -3.16
C LEU A 22 -4.46 -4.01 -2.71
N ILE A 23 -3.46 -3.23 -3.13
CA ILE A 23 -2.07 -3.38 -2.68
C ILE A 23 -2.00 -3.23 -1.15
N LEU A 24 -2.55 -2.15 -0.60
CA LEU A 24 -2.56 -1.92 0.84
C LEU A 24 -3.34 -3.02 1.59
N GLN A 25 -4.51 -3.42 1.08
CA GLN A 25 -5.29 -4.51 1.66
C GLN A 25 -4.47 -5.81 1.69
N ALA A 26 -3.74 -6.13 0.64
CA ALA A 26 -2.87 -7.31 0.60
C ALA A 26 -1.71 -7.23 1.60
N VAL A 27 -1.16 -6.04 1.86
CA VAL A 27 -0.13 -5.83 2.89
C VAL A 27 -0.71 -6.05 4.30
N ILE A 28 -1.89 -5.49 4.59
CA ILE A 28 -2.52 -5.63 5.92
C ILE A 28 -2.93 -7.09 6.18
N CYS A 29 -3.55 -7.75 5.19
CA CYS A 29 -3.97 -9.13 5.32
C CYS A 29 -2.81 -10.11 5.52
N ALA A 30 -1.60 -9.77 5.06
CA ALA A 30 -0.42 -10.61 5.25
C ALA A 30 0.12 -10.57 6.70
N ARG A 31 -0.08 -9.46 7.42
CA ARG A 31 0.50 -9.25 8.76
C ARG A 31 -0.33 -9.84 9.88
N ASP A 32 -1.62 -9.52 9.91
CA ASP A 32 -2.65 -10.16 10.76
C ASP A 32 -4.01 -9.50 10.48
N PRO A 33 -4.92 -10.11 9.71
CA PRO A 33 -6.21 -9.51 9.40
C PRO A 33 -7.18 -9.49 10.60
N TRP A 34 -6.92 -10.29 11.64
CA TRP A 34 -7.82 -10.47 12.78
C TRP A 34 -7.58 -9.47 13.92
N ALA A 35 -6.45 -8.77 13.90
CA ALA A 35 -6.20 -7.66 14.79
C ALA A 35 -7.37 -6.64 14.72
N PRO A 36 -7.98 -6.25 15.85
CA PRO A 36 -9.18 -5.40 15.86
C PRO A 36 -9.02 -4.08 15.10
N LEU A 37 -7.82 -3.49 15.10
CA LEU A 37 -7.51 -2.28 14.34
C LEU A 37 -7.49 -2.54 12.83
N ASN A 38 -6.82 -3.62 12.39
CA ASN A 38 -6.70 -3.98 10.99
C ASN A 38 -8.08 -4.27 10.38
N ARG A 39 -8.97 -4.94 11.11
CA ARG A 39 -10.35 -5.18 10.66
C ARG A 39 -11.13 -3.88 10.41
N ARG A 40 -10.98 -2.89 11.28
CA ARG A 40 -11.63 -1.56 11.13
C ARG A 40 -11.03 -0.76 9.98
N PHE A 41 -9.71 -0.85 9.80
CA PHE A 41 -9.05 -0.20 8.67
C PHE A 41 -9.43 -0.84 7.33
N LEU A 42 -9.47 -2.18 7.25
CA LEU A 42 -9.93 -2.93 6.08
C LEU A 42 -11.38 -2.60 5.70
N LEU A 43 -12.26 -2.33 6.68
CA LEU A 43 -13.61 -1.85 6.40
C LEU A 43 -13.57 -0.52 5.62
N GLY A 44 -12.78 0.45 6.08
CA GLY A 44 -12.61 1.72 5.39
C GLY A 44 -12.05 1.55 3.97
N LEU A 45 -11.05 0.68 3.79
CA LEU A 45 -10.49 0.38 2.47
C LEU A 45 -11.54 -0.22 1.52
N ARG A 46 -12.39 -1.13 2.01
CA ARG A 46 -13.48 -1.73 1.21
C ARG A 46 -14.55 -0.73 0.84
N VAL A 47 -14.91 0.18 1.75
CA VAL A 47 -15.87 1.27 1.47
C VAL A 47 -15.34 2.18 0.37
N MET A 48 -14.06 2.58 0.45
CA MET A 48 -13.42 3.38 -0.61
C MET A 48 -13.33 2.60 -1.93
N ALA A 49 -12.99 1.32 -1.89
CA ALA A 49 -12.92 0.47 -3.07
C ALA A 49 -14.29 0.35 -3.75
N MET A 50 -15.37 0.20 -2.97
CA MET A 50 -16.74 0.17 -3.48
C MET A 50 -17.11 1.49 -4.17
N LEU A 51 -16.74 2.64 -3.60
CA LEU A 51 -16.98 3.96 -4.19
C LEU A 51 -16.28 4.08 -5.55
N PHE A 52 -14.98 3.79 -5.63
CA PHE A 52 -14.24 3.89 -6.89
C PHE A 52 -14.63 2.82 -7.91
N ALA A 53 -15.01 1.61 -7.47
CA ALA A 53 -15.55 0.59 -8.35
C ALA A 53 -16.89 1.04 -8.96
N GLY A 54 -17.79 1.60 -8.14
CA GLY A 54 -19.03 2.20 -8.63
C GLY A 54 -18.77 3.30 -9.66
N ARG A 55 -17.79 4.16 -9.40
CA ARG A 55 -17.36 5.21 -10.32
C ARG A 55 -16.81 4.67 -11.64
N ALA A 56 -15.90 3.70 -11.60
CA ALA A 56 -15.35 3.07 -12.80
C ALA A 56 -16.45 2.37 -13.63
N LEU A 57 -17.36 1.66 -12.96
CA LEU A 57 -18.49 0.99 -13.62
C LEU A 57 -19.48 1.99 -14.22
N LEU A 58 -19.73 3.12 -13.57
CA LEU A 58 -20.56 4.20 -14.11
C LEU A 58 -19.97 4.74 -15.42
N ILE A 59 -18.65 5.01 -15.45
CA ILE A 59 -17.98 5.51 -16.66
C ILE A 59 -17.99 4.46 -17.79
N LEU A 60 -17.73 3.19 -17.46
CA LEU A 60 -17.65 2.11 -18.46
C LEU A 60 -19.02 1.73 -19.05
N SER A 61 -20.08 1.79 -18.25
CA SER A 61 -21.39 1.28 -18.65
C SER A 61 -22.42 2.38 -18.95
N GLY A 62 -22.24 3.58 -18.41
CA GLY A 62 -23.22 4.67 -18.46
C GLY A 62 -24.49 4.41 -17.64
N PHE A 63 -24.60 3.30 -16.91
CA PHE A 63 -25.79 3.00 -16.11
C PHE A 63 -25.79 3.78 -14.79
N GLU A 64 -26.76 4.67 -14.64
CA GLU A 64 -26.98 5.46 -13.42
C GLU A 64 -27.15 4.62 -12.14
N PHE A 65 -27.45 3.31 -12.26
CA PHE A 65 -27.46 2.39 -11.11
C PHE A 65 -26.14 2.44 -10.34
N PHE A 66 -25.01 2.57 -11.03
CA PHE A 66 -23.71 2.56 -10.35
C PHE A 66 -23.47 3.79 -9.48
N ARG A 67 -24.23 4.87 -9.69
CA ARG A 67 -24.23 6.06 -8.83
C ARG A 67 -24.66 5.73 -7.40
N PHE A 68 -25.51 4.71 -7.22
CA PHE A 68 -25.86 4.17 -5.90
C PHE A 68 -24.63 3.80 -5.08
N PHE A 69 -23.67 3.06 -5.66
CA PHE A 69 -22.46 2.64 -4.96
C PHE A 69 -21.56 3.82 -4.58
N ILE A 70 -21.53 4.86 -5.43
CA ILE A 70 -20.77 6.09 -5.16
C ILE A 70 -21.37 6.81 -3.94
N LEU A 71 -22.69 7.04 -3.93
CA LEU A 71 -23.39 7.73 -2.85
C LEU A 71 -23.39 6.92 -1.55
N LEU A 72 -23.60 5.61 -1.63
CA LEU A 72 -23.53 4.71 -0.48
C LEU A 72 -22.11 4.67 0.10
N GLY A 73 -21.09 4.51 -0.75
CA GLY A 73 -19.69 4.56 -0.33
C GLY A 73 -19.38 5.87 0.36
N ALA A 74 -19.81 6.99 -0.23
CA ALA A 74 -19.65 8.32 0.33
C ALA A 74 -20.33 8.47 1.72
N ALA A 75 -21.51 7.90 1.93
CA ALA A 75 -22.22 7.93 3.21
C ALA A 75 -21.58 7.04 4.30
N LEU A 76 -20.85 5.99 3.90
CA LEU A 76 -20.17 5.06 4.80
C LEU A 76 -18.76 5.54 5.21
N ILE A 77 -18.18 6.52 4.51
CA ILE A 77 -16.84 7.05 4.82
C ILE A 77 -16.78 7.61 6.25
N PRO A 78 -17.67 8.52 6.71
CA PRO A 78 -17.62 9.05 8.09
C PRO A 78 -17.70 7.97 9.16
N LEU A 79 -18.51 6.94 8.96
CA LEU A 79 -18.61 5.79 9.85
C LEU A 79 -17.29 5.01 9.91
N SER A 80 -16.67 4.78 8.75
CA SER A 80 -15.38 4.09 8.66
C SER A 80 -14.27 4.87 9.37
N VAL A 81 -14.25 6.18 9.20
CA VAL A 81 -13.31 7.09 9.89
C VAL A 81 -13.51 7.02 11.39
N LEU A 82 -14.75 7.10 11.88
CA LEU A 82 -15.04 7.05 13.31
C LEU A 82 -14.58 5.72 13.93
N LEU A 83 -14.91 4.59 13.30
CA LEU A 83 -14.50 3.26 13.77
C LEU A 83 -12.98 3.11 13.79
N LEU A 84 -12.29 3.62 12.76
CA LEU A 84 -10.84 3.63 12.69
C LEU A 84 -10.24 4.43 13.85
N VAL A 85 -10.73 5.65 14.08
CA VAL A 85 -10.25 6.53 15.16
C VAL A 85 -10.50 5.90 16.53
N GLU A 86 -11.65 5.30 16.78
CA GLU A 86 -11.91 4.55 18.02
C GLU A 86 -10.94 3.37 18.20
N GLY A 87 -10.58 2.71 17.09
CA GLY A 87 -9.63 1.59 17.10
C GLY A 87 -8.22 2.06 17.46
N LEU A 88 -7.80 3.19 16.89
CA LEU A 88 -6.50 3.81 17.12
C LEU A 88 -6.35 4.33 18.55
N LEU A 89 -7.38 5.01 19.07
CA LEU A 89 -7.32 5.67 20.37
C LEU A 89 -7.67 4.72 21.54
N ARG A 90 -8.09 3.48 21.27
CA ARG A 90 -8.59 2.51 22.25
C ARG A 90 -9.67 3.09 23.18
N ARG A 91 -10.34 4.15 22.73
CA ARG A 91 -11.32 4.92 23.47
C ARG A 91 -12.58 5.04 22.64
N HIS A 92 -13.72 4.91 23.30
CA HIS A 92 -15.02 5.12 22.68
C HIS A 92 -15.24 6.62 22.45
N ALA A 93 -15.71 6.98 21.26
CA ALA A 93 -16.11 8.33 20.94
C ALA A 93 -17.30 8.78 21.81
N PRO A 94 -17.47 10.09 22.05
CA PRO A 94 -18.63 10.60 22.78
C PRO A 94 -19.95 10.13 22.15
N GLN A 95 -20.96 9.89 22.98
CA GLN A 95 -22.26 9.37 22.51
C GLN A 95 -22.88 10.29 21.43
N GLY A 96 -22.79 11.61 21.59
CA GLY A 96 -23.29 12.57 20.59
C GLY A 96 -22.64 12.41 19.22
N VAL A 97 -21.33 12.16 19.16
CA VAL A 97 -20.61 11.89 17.91
C VAL A 97 -21.09 10.60 17.27
N LYS A 98 -21.33 9.54 18.06
CA LYS A 98 -21.84 8.27 17.56
C LYS A 98 -23.23 8.42 16.95
N PHE A 99 -24.13 9.11 17.64
CA PHE A 99 -25.48 9.36 17.13
C PHE A 99 -25.45 10.20 15.86
N TRP A 100 -24.60 11.24 15.79
CA TRP A 100 -24.44 12.05 14.59
C TRP A 100 -23.95 11.22 13.39
N VAL A 101 -22.88 10.44 13.58
CA VAL A 101 -22.29 9.65 12.49
C VAL A 101 -23.19 8.48 12.07
N VAL A 102 -23.74 7.72 13.02
CA VAL A 102 -24.64 6.60 12.70
C VAL A 102 -25.94 7.12 12.09
N GLY A 103 -26.55 8.16 12.68
CA GLY A 103 -27.77 8.78 12.17
C GLY A 103 -27.59 9.33 10.76
N GLY A 104 -26.52 10.11 10.53
CA GLY A 104 -26.19 10.61 9.20
C GLY A 104 -25.92 9.51 8.20
N THR A 105 -25.16 8.46 8.57
CA THR A 105 -24.91 7.33 7.68
C THR A 105 -26.20 6.59 7.32
N VAL A 106 -27.12 6.36 8.26
CA VAL A 106 -28.42 5.74 7.97
C VAL A 106 -29.25 6.61 7.03
N ILE A 107 -29.39 7.90 7.34
CA ILE A 107 -30.16 8.85 6.53
C ILE A 107 -29.60 8.89 5.10
N PHE A 108 -28.31 9.13 4.93
CA PHE A 108 -27.71 9.23 3.60
C PHE A 108 -27.67 7.89 2.86
N SER A 109 -27.54 6.76 3.55
CA SER A 109 -27.65 5.43 2.91
C SER A 109 -29.05 5.18 2.37
N VAL A 110 -30.10 5.60 3.09
CA VAL A 110 -31.48 5.54 2.59
C VAL A 110 -31.66 6.48 1.39
N LEU A 111 -31.14 7.71 1.48
CA LEU A 111 -31.18 8.67 0.36
C LEU A 111 -30.40 8.18 -0.87
N SER A 112 -29.40 7.30 -0.72
CA SER A 112 -28.67 6.71 -1.84
C SER A 112 -29.56 5.83 -2.73
N PHE A 113 -30.61 5.21 -2.18
CA PHE A 113 -31.57 4.44 -2.99
C PHE A 113 -32.43 5.33 -3.89
N TRP A 114 -32.42 6.64 -3.68
CA TRP A 114 -33.19 7.58 -4.48
C TRP A 114 -32.48 7.87 -5.82
N TRP A 115 -32.90 7.20 -6.88
CA TRP A 115 -32.30 7.33 -8.22
C TRP A 115 -32.57 8.71 -8.86
N SER A 116 -33.72 9.32 -8.59
CA SER A 116 -34.13 10.55 -9.26
C SER A 116 -33.30 11.76 -8.80
N ASN A 117 -32.90 12.61 -9.76
CA ASN A 117 -32.21 13.89 -9.51
C ASN A 117 -33.11 14.97 -8.87
N SER A 118 -34.37 14.67 -8.56
CA SER A 118 -35.33 15.64 -8.01
C SER A 118 -34.93 16.24 -6.65
N ILE A 119 -33.99 15.61 -5.95
CA ILE A 119 -33.49 16.02 -4.62
C ILE A 119 -32.05 16.59 -4.73
N ASP A 120 -31.48 16.66 -5.93
CA ASP A 120 -30.21 17.36 -6.16
C ASP A 120 -30.51 18.84 -6.47
N PRO A 121 -29.72 19.80 -5.96
CA PRO A 121 -28.46 19.65 -5.23
C PRO A 121 -28.47 19.43 -3.70
N PRO A 122 -29.58 19.61 -2.93
CA PRO A 122 -29.48 19.59 -1.45
C PRO A 122 -28.98 18.27 -0.87
N ARG A 123 -29.24 17.13 -1.53
CA ARG A 123 -28.66 15.83 -1.14
C ARG A 123 -27.13 15.83 -1.20
N LEU A 124 -26.54 16.34 -2.28
CA LEU A 124 -25.09 16.35 -2.49
C LEU A 124 -24.40 17.30 -1.51
N VAL A 125 -24.99 18.48 -1.28
CA VAL A 125 -24.49 19.45 -0.30
C VAL A 125 -24.59 18.89 1.13
N GLY A 126 -25.71 18.23 1.46
CA GLY A 126 -25.87 17.55 2.73
C GLY A 126 -24.84 16.45 2.93
N LEU A 127 -24.60 15.62 1.91
CA LEU A 127 -23.64 14.53 1.95
C LEU A 127 -22.20 15.05 2.08
N LEU A 128 -21.84 16.11 1.35
CA LEU A 128 -20.55 16.79 1.50
C LEU A 128 -20.38 17.32 2.92
N THR A 129 -21.37 18.04 3.45
CA THR A 129 -21.34 18.58 4.81
C THR A 129 -21.16 17.46 5.84
N PHE A 130 -21.88 16.35 5.65
CA PHE A 130 -21.75 15.17 6.49
C PHE A 130 -20.34 14.57 6.43
N GLN A 131 -19.77 14.41 5.23
CA GLN A 131 -18.40 13.92 5.06
C GLN A 131 -17.36 14.83 5.72
N LEU A 132 -17.43 16.13 5.46
CA LEU A 132 -16.55 17.13 6.06
C LEU A 132 -16.66 17.08 7.60
N SER A 133 -17.88 16.98 8.13
CA SER A 133 -18.08 16.83 9.58
C SER A 133 -17.44 15.55 10.12
N GLY A 134 -17.55 14.43 9.41
CA GLY A 134 -16.95 13.15 9.81
C GLY A 134 -15.43 13.21 9.85
N PHE A 135 -14.81 13.79 8.82
CA PHE A 135 -13.36 14.00 8.79
C PHE A 135 -12.91 14.98 9.87
N PHE A 136 -13.63 16.08 10.07
CA PHE A 136 -13.32 17.06 11.11
C PHE A 136 -13.39 16.46 12.50
N ILE A 137 -14.45 15.69 12.80
CA ILE A 137 -14.58 14.98 14.07
C ILE A 137 -13.44 13.96 14.25
N GLY A 138 -13.10 13.21 13.20
CA GLY A 138 -11.98 12.28 13.24
C GLY A 138 -10.65 12.98 13.55
N ALA A 139 -10.36 14.09 12.85
CA ALA A 139 -9.17 14.90 13.08
C ALA A 139 -9.17 15.50 14.50
N TRP A 140 -10.29 16.04 14.96
CA TRP A 140 -10.44 16.59 16.30
C TRP A 140 -10.14 15.55 17.39
N LEU A 141 -10.70 14.36 17.28
CA LEU A 141 -10.45 13.26 18.23
C LEU A 141 -8.98 12.85 18.24
N VAL A 142 -8.33 12.86 17.07
CA VAL A 142 -6.90 12.52 16.95
C VAL A 142 -5.99 13.61 17.50
N LEU A 143 -6.35 14.88 17.35
CA LEU A 143 -5.59 16.04 17.84
C LEU A 143 -5.74 16.23 19.36
N THR A 144 -6.92 15.96 19.91
CA THR A 144 -7.22 16.08 21.35
C THR A 144 -6.80 14.85 22.17
N ARG A 145 -6.09 13.91 21.55
CA ARG A 145 -5.67 12.67 22.22
C ARG A 145 -4.61 12.91 23.28
N ASP A 146 -4.60 12.06 24.30
CA ASP A 146 -3.47 11.95 25.23
C ASP A 146 -2.32 11.18 24.57
N LYS A 147 -1.16 11.82 24.45
CA LYS A 147 0.04 11.20 23.86
C LYS A 147 0.71 10.22 24.85
N GLY A 148 0.47 10.35 26.15
CA GLY A 148 1.08 9.52 27.19
C GLY A 148 0.50 8.11 27.31
N SER A 149 -0.70 7.87 26.77
CA SER A 149 -1.38 6.58 26.86
C SER A 149 -0.98 5.57 25.78
N LEU A 150 -0.15 5.97 24.80
CA LEU A 150 0.24 5.16 23.64
C LEU A 150 1.77 5.06 23.54
N THR A 151 2.24 3.95 23.00
CA THR A 151 3.67 3.78 22.69
C THR A 151 4.13 4.78 21.62
N VAL A 152 5.44 5.00 21.50
CA VAL A 152 6.02 5.90 20.49
C VAL A 152 5.64 5.46 19.07
N ALA A 153 5.68 4.15 18.79
CA ALA A 153 5.31 3.60 17.49
C ALA A 153 3.82 3.80 17.17
N GLU A 154 2.93 3.55 18.15
CA GLU A 154 1.49 3.79 17.98
C GLU A 154 1.19 5.27 17.73
N ASN A 155 1.82 6.17 18.49
CA ASN A 155 1.65 7.61 18.29
C ASN A 155 2.04 8.07 16.89
N GLN A 156 3.09 7.48 16.31
CA GLN A 156 3.51 7.77 14.94
C GLN A 156 2.50 7.25 13.92
N THR A 157 1.96 6.05 14.13
CA THR A 157 0.87 5.50 13.30
C THR A 157 -0.33 6.44 13.30
N VAL A 158 -0.76 6.90 14.49
CA VAL A 158 -1.89 7.81 14.62
C VAL A 158 -1.61 9.15 13.94
N GLU A 159 -0.40 9.72 14.09
CA GLU A 159 -0.04 11.00 13.47
C GLU A 159 -0.04 10.94 11.93
N ARG A 160 0.52 9.89 11.32
CA ARG A 160 0.48 9.73 9.86
C ARG A 160 -0.93 9.48 9.34
N LEU A 161 -1.73 8.69 10.06
CA LEU A 161 -3.15 8.52 9.71
C LEU A 161 -3.91 9.85 9.84
N ALA A 162 -3.60 10.69 10.83
CA ALA A 162 -4.16 12.03 10.94
C ALA A 162 -3.84 12.90 9.72
N LEU A 163 -2.58 12.88 9.26
CA LEU A 163 -2.14 13.60 8.07
C LEU A 163 -2.88 13.12 6.82
N SER A 164 -3.07 11.81 6.66
CA SER A 164 -3.88 11.28 5.54
C SER A 164 -5.34 11.74 5.61
N LEU A 165 -5.93 11.77 6.81
CA LEU A 165 -7.30 12.19 7.00
C LEU A 165 -7.48 13.67 6.68
N PHE A 166 -6.52 14.49 7.11
CA PHE A 166 -6.49 15.92 6.81
C PHE A 166 -6.36 16.17 5.31
N LEU A 167 -5.51 15.42 4.60
CA LEU A 167 -5.34 15.58 3.16
C LEU A 167 -6.56 15.07 2.36
N LEU A 168 -7.29 14.07 2.85
CA LEU A 168 -8.51 13.60 2.20
C LEU A 168 -9.63 14.64 2.18
N VAL A 169 -9.68 15.56 3.15
CA VAL A 169 -10.72 16.59 3.23
C VAL A 169 -10.78 17.48 1.99
N PRO A 170 -9.70 18.19 1.59
CA PRO A 170 -9.74 19.05 0.41
C PRO A 170 -9.95 18.26 -0.88
N PHE A 171 -9.42 17.03 -0.98
CA PHE A 171 -9.61 16.21 -2.18
C PHE A 171 -11.03 15.65 -2.33
N ALA A 172 -11.66 15.24 -1.22
CA ALA A 172 -13.06 14.85 -1.22
C ALA A 172 -13.96 16.06 -1.54
N ALA A 173 -13.67 17.22 -0.96
CA ALA A 173 -14.39 18.46 -1.26
C ALA A 173 -14.28 18.84 -2.75
N ALA A 174 -13.08 18.75 -3.33
CA ALA A 174 -12.84 19.05 -4.74
C ALA A 174 -13.70 18.18 -5.66
N ASP A 175 -13.88 16.89 -5.35
CA ASP A 175 -14.75 15.99 -6.14
C ASP A 175 -16.23 16.40 -6.10
N PHE A 176 -16.74 16.85 -4.94
CA PHE A 176 -18.13 17.34 -4.84
C PHE A 176 -18.31 18.71 -5.48
N LEU A 177 -17.30 19.57 -5.37
CA LEU A 177 -17.30 20.89 -5.99
C LEU A 177 -16.92 20.85 -7.47
N MET A 178 -16.58 19.68 -8.04
CA MET A 178 -16.17 19.54 -9.43
C MET A 178 -17.17 20.20 -10.41
N VAL A 179 -18.47 20.02 -10.18
CA VAL A 179 -19.53 20.61 -11.02
C VAL A 179 -19.62 22.14 -10.84
N TYR A 180 -19.31 22.66 -9.65
CA TYR A 180 -19.37 24.09 -9.34
C TYR A 180 -18.09 24.84 -9.71
N LEU A 181 -16.94 24.17 -9.66
CA LEU A 181 -15.61 24.71 -9.93
C LEU A 181 -15.11 24.38 -11.35
N ASP A 182 -15.92 23.68 -12.14
CA ASP A 182 -15.58 23.22 -13.50
C ASP A 182 -14.23 22.49 -13.56
N LEU A 183 -14.00 21.58 -12.60
CA LEU A 183 -12.73 20.87 -12.51
C LEU A 183 -12.68 19.74 -13.56
N PRO A 184 -11.60 19.63 -14.34
CA PRO A 184 -11.49 18.68 -15.46
C PRO A 184 -11.23 17.23 -15.01
N ALA A 185 -10.79 17.04 -13.76
CA ALA A 185 -10.40 15.75 -13.22
C ALA A 185 -10.86 15.59 -11.77
N GLN A 186 -11.25 14.36 -11.42
CA GLN A 186 -11.56 14.00 -10.04
C GLN A 186 -10.26 13.72 -9.28
N ILE A 187 -10.04 14.45 -8.19
CA ILE A 187 -8.76 14.50 -7.48
C ILE A 187 -8.75 13.54 -6.28
N SER A 188 -9.91 13.12 -5.77
CA SER A 188 -9.99 12.17 -4.64
C SER A 188 -9.21 10.85 -4.79
N PRO A 189 -9.05 10.24 -6.00
CA PRO A 189 -8.17 9.09 -6.19
C PRO A 189 -6.73 9.32 -5.72
N LEU A 190 -6.19 10.52 -5.94
CA LEU A 190 -4.84 10.88 -5.52
C LEU A 190 -4.71 10.94 -3.99
N GLY A 191 -5.73 11.50 -3.31
CA GLY A 191 -5.79 11.52 -1.85
C GLY A 191 -5.80 10.11 -1.24
N VAL A 192 -6.51 9.18 -1.88
CA VAL A 192 -6.56 7.77 -1.43
C VAL A 192 -5.26 7.04 -1.72
N LEU A 193 -4.62 7.27 -2.87
CA LEU A 193 -3.29 6.74 -3.15
C LEU A 193 -2.25 7.25 -2.14
N PHE A 194 -2.32 8.52 -1.75
CA PHE A 194 -1.47 9.07 -0.70
C PHE A 194 -1.72 8.41 0.66
N LEU A 195 -2.99 8.20 1.04
CA LEU A 195 -3.34 7.43 2.24
C LEU A 195 -2.73 6.03 2.20
N CYS A 196 -2.87 5.34 1.06
CA CYS A 196 -2.30 4.02 0.88
C CYS A 196 -0.79 4.04 1.10
N TRP A 197 -0.11 5.06 0.56
CA TRP A 197 1.35 5.17 0.65
C TRP A 197 1.80 5.46 2.08
N LEU A 198 1.10 6.35 2.80
CA LEU A 198 1.37 6.60 4.21
C LEU A 198 1.15 5.34 5.06
N ALA A 199 0.12 4.55 4.77
CA ALA A 199 -0.17 3.32 5.50
C ALA A 199 0.88 2.22 5.23
N VAL A 200 1.34 2.07 3.99
CA VAL A 200 2.41 1.12 3.63
C VAL A 200 3.75 1.56 4.26
N SER A 201 4.13 2.84 4.12
CA SER A 201 5.39 3.37 4.65
C SER A 201 5.48 3.36 6.18
N LEU A 202 4.36 3.33 6.91
CA LEU A 202 4.31 3.06 8.35
C LEU A 202 4.83 1.67 8.72
N GLY A 203 4.74 0.72 7.80
CA GLY A 203 5.19 -0.64 8.01
C GLY A 203 6.70 -0.82 8.02
N ARG A 204 7.48 0.20 7.64
CA ARG A 204 8.95 0.16 7.63
C ARG A 204 9.49 0.64 8.97
N SER A 205 10.23 -0.22 9.66
CA SER A 205 10.89 0.07 10.95
C SER A 205 12.21 0.83 10.79
N GLN A 206 12.29 1.83 9.88
CA GLN A 206 13.54 2.55 9.67
C GLN A 206 13.63 3.87 10.45
N SER A 207 14.77 4.01 11.11
CA SER A 207 15.21 4.95 12.14
C SER A 207 15.31 6.43 11.74
N GLN A 208 14.73 6.87 10.61
CA GLN A 208 14.83 8.26 10.16
C GLN A 208 13.49 8.83 9.66
N HIS A 209 12.88 9.66 10.51
CA HIS A 209 11.54 10.23 10.37
C HIS A 209 11.31 11.10 9.13
N ARG A 210 12.34 11.76 8.60
CA ARG A 210 12.19 12.78 7.54
C ARG A 210 12.48 12.25 6.14
N ALA A 211 13.25 11.19 6.02
CA ALA A 211 13.66 10.65 4.73
C ALA A 211 12.48 10.17 3.86
N PRO A 212 11.47 9.43 4.39
CA PRO A 212 10.38 8.92 3.56
C PRO A 212 9.48 10.03 3.00
N LEU A 213 9.18 11.05 3.81
CA LEU A 213 8.36 12.18 3.37
C LEU A 213 9.09 13.02 2.31
N VAL A 214 10.39 13.28 2.48
CA VAL A 214 11.18 14.03 1.48
C VAL A 214 11.25 13.27 0.16
N SER A 215 11.52 11.97 0.19
CA SER A 215 11.52 11.13 -1.02
C SER A 215 10.16 11.14 -1.71
N PHE A 216 9.07 11.08 -0.95
CA PHE A 216 7.73 11.18 -1.52
C PHE A 216 7.46 12.53 -2.18
N PHE A 217 7.78 13.64 -1.50
CA PHE A 217 7.63 14.97 -2.10
C PHE A 217 8.47 15.11 -3.37
N ALA A 218 9.68 14.55 -3.40
CA ALA A 218 10.52 14.53 -4.59
C ALA A 218 9.86 13.74 -5.74
N ILE A 219 9.23 12.60 -5.46
CA ILE A 219 8.48 11.81 -6.45
C ILE A 219 7.27 12.60 -6.97
N VAL A 220 6.47 13.21 -6.09
CA VAL A 220 5.30 14.01 -6.48
C VAL A 220 5.71 15.21 -7.33
N LEU A 221 6.78 15.92 -6.93
CA LEU A 221 7.32 17.03 -7.70
C LEU A 221 7.89 16.57 -9.05
N GLY A 222 8.60 15.44 -9.07
CA GLY A 222 9.14 14.85 -10.28
C GLY A 222 8.03 14.46 -11.27
N ALA A 223 7.03 13.70 -10.81
CA ALA A 223 5.85 13.35 -11.60
C ALA A 223 5.09 14.59 -12.07
N GLY A 224 4.98 15.60 -11.19
CA GLY A 224 4.35 16.88 -11.49
C GLY A 224 5.06 17.64 -12.62
N LEU A 225 6.37 17.76 -12.50
CA LEU A 225 7.21 18.43 -13.51
C LEU A 225 7.20 17.68 -14.84
N SER A 226 7.28 16.33 -14.80
CA SER A 226 7.17 15.50 -16.00
C SER A 226 5.83 15.70 -16.70
N GLY A 227 4.72 15.71 -15.96
CA GLY A 227 3.39 15.98 -16.53
C GLY A 227 3.27 17.37 -17.13
N PHE A 228 3.85 18.38 -16.47
CA PHE A 228 3.90 19.74 -17.00
C PHE A 228 4.71 19.85 -18.30
N VAL A 229 5.88 19.21 -18.37
CA VAL A 229 6.71 19.18 -19.58
C VAL A 229 5.96 18.51 -20.74
N VAL A 230 5.32 17.36 -20.50
CA VAL A 230 4.51 16.67 -21.51
C VAL A 230 3.38 17.55 -22.01
N ALA A 231 2.63 18.19 -21.11
CA ALA A 231 1.54 19.09 -21.46
C ALA A 231 2.02 20.30 -22.29
N HIS A 232 3.17 20.86 -21.92
CA HIS A 232 3.77 21.99 -22.63
C HIS A 232 4.26 21.60 -24.04
N MET A 233 4.89 20.43 -24.19
CA MET A 233 5.38 19.95 -25.49
C MET A 233 4.25 19.69 -26.50
N VAL A 234 3.10 19.23 -26.01
CA VAL A 234 1.93 18.91 -26.85
C VAL A 234 1.04 20.14 -27.08
N GLY A 235 1.25 21.23 -26.33
CA GLY A 235 0.41 22.43 -26.42
C GLY A 235 -0.99 22.21 -25.87
N MET A 236 -1.11 21.43 -24.79
CA MET A 236 -2.39 21.10 -24.16
C MET A 236 -3.06 22.34 -23.54
N ASP A 237 -4.39 22.35 -23.53
CA ASP A 237 -5.16 23.33 -22.78
C ASP A 237 -5.06 23.09 -21.26
N LYS A 238 -5.61 24.01 -20.46
CA LYS A 238 -5.52 23.93 -18.99
C LYS A 238 -6.14 22.63 -18.46
N ASP A 239 -7.25 22.21 -19.06
CA ASP A 239 -8.03 21.07 -18.58
C ASP A 239 -7.34 19.74 -18.88
N ALA A 240 -6.84 19.57 -20.11
CA ALA A 240 -6.03 18.43 -20.47
C ALA A 240 -4.70 18.42 -19.70
N THR A 241 -4.13 19.59 -19.37
CA THR A 241 -2.93 19.69 -18.54
C THR A 241 -3.18 19.13 -17.14
N ILE A 242 -4.26 19.58 -16.46
CA ILE A 242 -4.61 19.12 -15.10
C ILE A 242 -4.91 17.61 -15.11
N LEU A 243 -5.67 17.12 -16.08
CA LEU A 243 -5.98 15.71 -16.20
C LEU A 243 -4.73 14.85 -16.44
N THR A 244 -3.84 15.29 -17.35
CA THR A 244 -2.58 14.61 -17.65
C THR A 244 -1.68 14.55 -16.42
N LEU A 245 -1.59 15.65 -15.67
CA LEU A 245 -0.86 15.71 -14.41
C LEU A 245 -1.40 14.70 -13.39
N ALA A 246 -2.72 14.66 -13.21
CA ALA A 246 -3.37 13.74 -12.29
C ALA A 246 -3.13 12.27 -12.69
N VAL A 247 -3.25 11.95 -13.98
CA VAL A 247 -3.02 10.59 -14.52
C VAL A 247 -1.58 10.15 -14.30
N ILE A 248 -0.59 10.98 -14.64
CA ILE A 248 0.83 10.66 -14.45
C ILE A 248 1.14 10.49 -12.97
N LEU A 249 0.65 11.40 -12.12
CA LEU A 249 0.85 11.31 -10.68
C LEU A 249 0.23 10.03 -10.10
N ALA A 250 -0.99 9.67 -10.51
CA ALA A 250 -1.64 8.44 -10.07
C ALA A 250 -0.87 7.19 -10.51
N ALA A 251 -0.38 7.15 -11.76
CA ALA A 251 0.42 6.05 -12.28
C ALA A 251 1.72 5.86 -11.47
N VAL A 252 2.44 6.96 -11.21
CA VAL A 252 3.67 6.93 -10.42
C VAL A 252 3.38 6.48 -8.98
N LEU A 253 2.32 6.99 -8.35
CA LEU A 253 1.95 6.60 -6.99
C LEU A 253 1.62 5.12 -6.87
N VAL A 254 0.90 4.53 -7.84
CA VAL A 254 0.63 3.09 -7.87
C VAL A 254 1.93 2.29 -8.02
N ALA A 255 2.84 2.72 -8.89
CA ALA A 255 4.13 2.06 -9.08
C ALA A 255 4.97 2.08 -7.79
N VAL A 256 5.07 3.25 -7.14
CA VAL A 256 5.79 3.42 -5.87
C VAL A 256 5.17 2.57 -4.77
N LEU A 257 3.84 2.57 -4.65
CA LEU A 257 3.10 1.72 -3.72
C LEU A 257 3.42 0.24 -3.90
N PHE A 258 3.46 -0.22 -5.14
CA PHE A 258 3.75 -1.60 -5.46
C PHE A 258 5.19 -1.98 -5.08
N ILE A 259 6.16 -1.13 -5.42
CA ILE A 259 7.58 -1.33 -5.06
C ILE A 259 7.76 -1.35 -3.54
N GLU A 260 7.13 -0.43 -2.82
CA GLU A 260 7.20 -0.39 -1.35
C GLU A 260 6.55 -1.63 -0.71
N ALA A 261 5.40 -2.06 -1.22
CA ALA A 261 4.73 -3.26 -0.74
C ALA A 261 5.57 -4.53 -0.98
N GLN A 262 6.28 -4.62 -2.11
CA GLN A 262 7.20 -5.72 -2.38
C GLN A 262 8.41 -5.68 -1.44
N THR A 263 9.04 -4.51 -1.30
CA THR A 263 10.21 -4.32 -0.45
C THR A 263 9.91 -4.71 1.00
N LEU A 264 8.74 -4.32 1.51
CA LEU A 264 8.28 -4.69 2.84
C LEU A 264 8.13 -6.20 3.03
N ARG A 265 7.57 -6.89 2.04
CA ARG A 265 7.43 -8.36 2.09
C ARG A 265 8.79 -9.05 2.16
N THR A 266 9.76 -8.56 1.39
CA THR A 266 11.14 -9.08 1.42
C THR A 266 11.81 -8.82 2.78
N GLU A 267 11.68 -7.61 3.34
CA GLU A 267 12.22 -7.26 4.65
C GLU A 267 11.64 -8.17 5.77
N GLU A 268 10.33 -8.43 5.75
CA GLU A 268 9.66 -9.31 6.72
C GLU A 268 10.14 -10.78 6.62
N GLN A 269 10.33 -11.28 5.40
CA GLN A 269 10.87 -12.63 5.18
C GLN A 269 12.30 -12.75 5.73
N SER A 270 13.14 -11.73 5.54
CA SER A 270 14.51 -11.72 6.07
C SER A 270 14.53 -11.71 7.60
N GLN A 271 13.65 -10.96 8.25
CA GLN A 271 13.55 -10.94 9.72
C GLN A 271 13.01 -12.25 10.28
N THR A 272 12.07 -12.88 9.58
CA THR A 272 11.53 -14.19 9.97
C THR A 272 12.61 -15.26 9.90
N LEU A 273 13.47 -15.22 8.88
CA LEU A 273 14.66 -16.06 8.83
C LEU A 273 15.59 -15.82 10.01
N LEU A 274 15.99 -14.58 10.28
CA LEU A 274 16.88 -14.28 11.41
C LEU A 274 16.31 -14.75 12.75
N ARG A 275 15.00 -14.63 12.92
CA ARG A 275 14.30 -15.14 14.10
C ARG A 275 14.29 -16.66 14.14
N HIS A 276 14.06 -17.34 13.03
CA HIS A 276 14.16 -18.80 12.93
C HIS A 276 15.60 -19.28 13.20
N LEU A 277 16.62 -18.60 12.67
CA LEU A 277 18.04 -18.85 12.93
C LEU A 277 18.40 -18.66 14.42
N ALA A 278 17.72 -17.75 15.13
CA ALA A 278 17.97 -17.47 16.54
C ALA A 278 17.17 -18.36 17.51
N GLU A 279 15.97 -18.77 17.13
CA GLU A 279 15.07 -19.61 17.94
C GLU A 279 15.36 -21.11 17.77
N ASP A 280 15.85 -21.55 16.61
CA ASP A 280 16.16 -22.96 16.36
C ASP A 280 17.45 -23.38 17.06
N ARG A 281 17.28 -23.68 18.35
CA ARG A 281 18.29 -24.25 19.25
C ARG A 281 18.32 -25.78 19.15
N SER A 282 17.90 -26.35 18.02
CA SER A 282 17.96 -27.79 17.79
C SER A 282 19.42 -28.25 17.79
N ARG A 283 19.72 -29.28 18.57
CA ARG A 283 21.07 -29.87 18.71
C ARG A 283 21.50 -30.66 17.45
N ASP A 284 20.79 -30.50 16.33
CA ASP A 284 21.01 -31.24 15.10
C ASP A 284 21.11 -30.27 13.91
N ALA A 285 22.36 -29.93 13.55
CA ALA A 285 22.67 -29.00 12.48
C ALA A 285 22.11 -29.41 11.10
N LEU A 286 21.88 -30.71 10.88
CA LEU A 286 21.31 -31.21 9.62
C LEU A 286 19.80 -30.97 9.52
N GLY A 287 19.08 -31.05 10.64
CA GLY A 287 17.66 -30.70 10.71
C GLY A 287 17.42 -29.23 10.40
N PHE A 288 18.27 -28.36 10.95
CA PHE A 288 18.27 -26.93 10.68
C PHE A 288 18.52 -26.58 9.21
N LEU A 289 19.53 -27.20 8.58
CA LEU A 289 19.86 -26.95 7.17
C LEU A 289 18.77 -27.46 6.21
N ARG A 290 18.11 -28.58 6.53
CA ARG A 290 16.93 -29.05 5.79
C ARG A 290 15.73 -28.11 5.95
N GLY A 291 15.53 -27.54 7.14
CA GLY A 291 14.51 -26.52 7.39
C GLY A 291 14.75 -25.23 6.58
N LEU A 292 16.01 -24.78 6.52
CA LEU A 292 16.43 -23.63 5.71
C LEU A 292 16.23 -23.84 4.22
N GLN A 293 16.43 -25.06 3.70
CA GLN A 293 16.19 -25.43 2.31
C GLN A 293 14.74 -25.22 1.84
N VAL A 294 13.77 -25.29 2.76
CA VAL A 294 12.36 -25.10 2.46
C VAL A 294 11.99 -23.61 2.39
N HIS A 295 12.89 -22.72 2.82
CA HIS A 295 12.59 -21.29 2.91
C HIS A 295 12.79 -20.56 1.55
N PRO A 296 11.82 -19.75 1.09
CA PRO A 296 11.87 -19.12 -0.24
C PRO A 296 13.06 -18.17 -0.48
N LEU A 297 13.61 -17.55 0.57
CA LEU A 297 14.84 -16.74 0.49
C LEU A 297 16.12 -17.55 0.23
N VAL A 298 16.02 -18.88 0.30
CA VAL A 298 17.10 -19.84 0.08
C VAL A 298 16.83 -20.66 -1.19
N GLU A 299 15.87 -20.23 -2.04
CA GLU A 299 15.64 -20.81 -3.37
C GLU A 299 16.96 -20.83 -4.17
N GLY A 300 17.56 -22.02 -4.27
CA GLY A 300 18.85 -22.25 -4.91
C GLY A 300 19.94 -22.84 -4.02
N ALA A 301 19.80 -22.84 -2.68
CA ALA A 301 20.75 -23.56 -1.83
C ALA A 301 20.37 -25.04 -1.74
N ALA A 302 21.25 -25.90 -2.22
CA ALA A 302 21.11 -27.34 -2.09
C ALA A 302 21.99 -27.83 -0.93
N LEU A 303 21.41 -28.60 0.00
CA LEU A 303 22.16 -29.39 0.95
C LEU A 303 22.79 -30.56 0.18
N ILE A 304 24.12 -30.58 0.14
CA ILE A 304 24.87 -31.65 -0.52
C ILE A 304 25.13 -32.76 0.50
N GLU A 305 24.61 -33.95 0.22
CA GLU A 305 24.81 -35.11 1.09
C GLU A 305 26.13 -35.84 0.76
N ALA A 306 26.72 -36.52 1.73
CA ALA A 306 28.00 -37.23 1.56
C ALA A 306 27.99 -38.23 0.38
N ARG A 307 26.82 -38.80 0.06
CA ARG A 307 26.65 -39.71 -1.08
C ARG A 307 26.82 -39.03 -2.43
N GLN A 308 26.51 -37.73 -2.54
CA GLN A 308 26.64 -36.96 -3.79
C GLN A 308 28.09 -36.50 -4.03
N LEU A 309 28.95 -36.62 -3.01
CA LEU A 309 30.37 -36.28 -3.05
C LEU A 309 31.26 -37.53 -3.15
N SER A 310 30.68 -38.73 -3.34
CA SER A 310 31.42 -40.00 -3.33
C SER A 310 32.53 -40.08 -4.39
N ASP A 311 32.38 -39.33 -5.47
CA ASP A 311 33.25 -39.39 -6.64
C ASP A 311 34.40 -38.37 -6.56
N LEU A 312 34.44 -37.56 -5.49
CA LEU A 312 35.43 -36.50 -5.27
C LEU A 312 36.37 -36.87 -4.11
N ASP A 313 37.64 -36.48 -4.21
CA ASP A 313 38.61 -36.76 -3.15
C ASP A 313 38.29 -35.94 -1.90
N THR A 314 37.97 -36.66 -0.81
CA THR A 314 37.61 -36.07 0.48
C THR A 314 38.76 -35.28 1.10
N ALA A 315 40.02 -35.65 0.86
CA ALA A 315 41.18 -34.94 1.39
C ALA A 315 41.34 -33.56 0.72
N VAL A 316 41.15 -33.51 -0.60
CA VAL A 316 41.20 -32.30 -1.41
C VAL A 316 40.03 -31.37 -1.06
N LEU A 317 38.81 -31.91 -0.95
CA LEU A 317 37.63 -31.15 -0.52
C LEU A 317 37.81 -30.53 0.88
N LYS A 318 38.30 -31.32 1.85
CA LYS A 318 38.60 -30.81 3.20
C LYS A 318 39.64 -29.70 3.18
N HIS A 319 40.64 -29.80 2.31
CA HIS A 319 41.65 -28.75 2.16
C HIS A 319 41.02 -27.46 1.61
N ILE A 320 40.24 -27.55 0.54
CA ILE A 320 39.55 -26.40 -0.09
C ILE A 320 38.68 -25.66 0.94
N PHE A 321 37.78 -26.37 1.63
CA PHE A 321 36.84 -25.75 2.57
C PHE A 321 37.48 -25.29 3.88
N LYS A 322 38.64 -25.85 4.26
CA LYS A 322 39.43 -25.37 5.40
C LYS A 322 40.08 -24.02 5.10
N VAL A 323 40.52 -23.80 3.85
CA VAL A 323 41.14 -22.55 3.41
C VAL A 323 40.09 -21.48 3.14
N ARG A 324 38.99 -21.84 2.45
CA ARG A 324 37.88 -20.93 2.18
C ARG A 324 36.54 -21.65 2.42
N PRO A 325 35.87 -21.38 3.56
CA PRO A 325 34.59 -22.03 3.88
C PRO A 325 33.46 -21.71 2.90
N VAL A 326 33.56 -20.56 2.22
CA VAL A 326 32.61 -20.11 1.19
C VAL A 326 33.38 -19.89 -0.11
N LEU A 327 32.96 -20.57 -1.17
CA LEU A 327 33.59 -20.49 -2.49
C LEU A 327 32.74 -19.60 -3.38
N ARG A 328 33.31 -18.63 -4.09
CA ARG A 328 32.54 -17.85 -5.07
C ARG A 328 33.03 -18.20 -6.46
N ARG A 329 32.10 -18.43 -7.40
CA ARG A 329 32.47 -18.73 -8.79
C ARG A 329 33.30 -17.61 -9.44
N ALA A 330 33.06 -16.36 -9.02
CA ALA A 330 33.80 -15.19 -9.50
C ALA A 330 35.19 -15.02 -8.87
N ASP A 331 35.47 -15.69 -7.74
CA ASP A 331 36.72 -15.56 -6.98
C ASP A 331 37.08 -16.92 -6.32
N PRO A 332 37.50 -17.92 -7.11
CA PRO A 332 37.92 -19.20 -6.56
C PRO A 332 39.30 -19.07 -5.88
N PRO A 333 39.50 -19.63 -4.67
CA PRO A 333 40.80 -19.57 -3.97
C PRO A 333 41.93 -20.30 -4.70
N PHE A 334 41.59 -21.27 -5.55
CA PHE A 334 42.53 -22.06 -6.34
C PHE A 334 42.05 -22.10 -7.78
N THR A 335 42.90 -21.68 -8.71
CA THR A 335 42.62 -21.67 -10.16
C THR A 335 43.27 -22.83 -10.89
N ASP A 336 44.34 -23.39 -10.33
CA ASP A 336 45.16 -24.45 -10.92
C ASP A 336 45.35 -25.62 -9.94
N GLY A 337 45.70 -26.79 -10.48
CA GLY A 337 45.91 -28.01 -9.68
C GLY A 337 44.64 -28.83 -9.44
N ALA A 338 44.74 -29.85 -8.59
CA ALA A 338 43.65 -30.77 -8.28
C ALA A 338 42.48 -30.03 -7.61
N GLU A 339 42.77 -29.02 -6.79
CA GLU A 339 41.82 -28.18 -6.07
C GLU A 339 40.97 -27.34 -7.03
N GLY A 340 41.60 -26.68 -8.01
CA GLY A 340 40.90 -25.89 -9.02
C GLY A 340 39.94 -26.73 -9.87
N VAL A 341 40.37 -27.95 -10.26
CA VAL A 341 39.52 -28.90 -10.99
C VAL A 341 38.30 -29.33 -10.16
N HIS A 342 38.49 -29.62 -8.87
CA HIS A 342 37.38 -29.99 -7.97
C HIS A 342 36.40 -28.82 -7.77
N ILE A 343 36.89 -27.58 -7.66
CA ILE A 343 36.03 -26.38 -7.53
C ILE A 343 35.19 -26.16 -8.81
N ILE A 344 35.80 -26.25 -9.99
CA ILE A 344 35.08 -26.12 -11.26
C ILE A 344 34.04 -27.22 -11.42
N HIS A 345 34.40 -28.46 -11.04
CA HIS A 345 33.49 -29.59 -11.10
C HIS A 345 32.29 -29.43 -10.16
N LEU A 346 32.51 -29.00 -8.91
CA LEU A 346 31.44 -28.70 -7.95
C LEU A 346 30.46 -27.64 -8.49
N PHE A 347 30.97 -26.51 -8.99
CA PHE A 347 30.12 -25.46 -9.54
C PHE A 347 29.32 -25.92 -10.77
N LYS A 348 29.90 -26.78 -11.60
CA LYS A 348 29.22 -27.35 -12.77
C LYS A 348 28.15 -28.37 -12.37
N MET A 349 28.46 -29.23 -11.40
CA MET A 349 27.57 -30.30 -10.95
C MET A 349 26.30 -29.76 -10.26
N PHE A 350 26.46 -28.72 -9.42
CA PHE A 350 25.36 -28.14 -8.66
C PHE A 350 24.79 -26.85 -9.27
N ASN A 351 25.32 -26.40 -10.42
CA ASN A 351 24.96 -25.15 -11.07
C ASN A 351 24.95 -23.94 -10.10
N ALA A 352 25.92 -23.92 -9.18
CA ALA A 352 25.97 -22.96 -8.08
C ALA A 352 26.78 -21.70 -8.44
N SER A 353 26.49 -20.58 -7.76
CA SER A 353 27.26 -19.34 -7.84
C SER A 353 28.17 -19.11 -6.62
N HIS A 354 27.82 -19.72 -5.48
CA HIS A 354 28.44 -19.56 -4.16
C HIS A 354 28.52 -20.90 -3.41
#